data_AF-N0CR09-F1
#
_entry.id   AF-N0CR09-F1
#
_cell.length_a   1.000
_cell.length_b   1.000
_cell.length_c   1.000
_cell.angle_alpha   90.00
_cell.angle_beta   90.00
_cell.angle_gamma   90.00
#
_symmetry.space_group_name_H-M   'P 1'
#
loop_
_entity.id
_entity.type
_entity.pdbx_description
1 polymer ?
#
loop_
_entity_poly.entity_id
_entity_poly.type
_entity_poly.pdbx_seq_one_letter_code
_entity_poly.pdbx_strand_id
1 'polypeptide(L)'
;MKPASHHVIRCRRCQDPIVWCLTTANGRRQPVNAAPDETGNVAVMQGADGVLYVRTITAARPDIKAGEWQATPHFATCAFPPPRRSGGGGQRSTSGVRPVPWQR
;
A
#
# COMPACT_ATOMS: atom_id res chain seq x y z
N MET A 1 5.55 -18.81 5.52
CA MET A 1 4.17 -19.06 6.01
C MET A 1 3.18 -18.74 4.90
N LYS A 2 2.11 -19.51 4.73
CA LYS A 2 1.04 -19.25 3.75
C LYS A 2 -0.19 -18.71 4.51
N PRO A 3 -0.90 -17.68 4.03
CA PRO A 3 -2.10 -17.20 4.69
C PRO A 3 -3.17 -18.30 4.71
N ALA A 4 -3.93 -18.37 5.80
CA ALA A 4 -5.08 -19.28 5.88
C ALA A 4 -6.12 -18.93 4.80
N SER A 5 -6.80 -19.95 4.27
CA SER A 5 -7.71 -19.80 3.13
C SER A 5 -8.82 -18.76 3.33
N HIS A 6 -9.29 -18.56 4.57
CA HIS A 6 -10.35 -17.60 4.89
C HIS A 6 -9.90 -16.13 4.82
N HIS A 7 -8.60 -15.86 4.83
CA HIS A 7 -8.06 -14.51 4.62
C HIS A 7 -7.89 -14.15 3.15
N VAL A 8 -7.84 -15.15 2.27
CA VAL A 8 -7.56 -14.95 0.85
C VAL A 8 -8.85 -14.57 0.13
N ILE A 9 -8.83 -13.41 -0.53
CA ILE A 9 -9.90 -12.96 -1.41
C ILE A 9 -9.33 -12.57 -2.78
N ARG A 10 -10.20 -12.38 -3.78
CA ARG A 10 -9.76 -11.88 -5.09
C ARG A 10 -9.82 -10.35 -5.15
N CYS A 11 -8.81 -9.75 -5.75
CA CYS A 11 -8.84 -8.34 -6.10
C CYS A 11 -10.00 -8.07 -7.05
N ARG A 12 -10.87 -7.09 -6.75
CA ARG A 12 -12.02 -6.77 -7.61
C ARG A 12 -11.64 -6.22 -8.99
N ARG A 13 -10.36 -5.93 -9.23
CA ARG A 13 -9.86 -5.30 -10.46
C ARG A 13 -9.10 -6.29 -11.33
N CYS A 14 -7.96 -6.80 -10.86
CA CYS A 14 -7.16 -7.76 -11.61
C CYS A 14 -7.48 -9.23 -11.29
N GLN A 15 -8.38 -9.50 -10.32
CA GLN A 15 -8.76 -10.85 -9.89
C GLN A 15 -7.67 -11.69 -9.19
N ASP A 16 -6.46 -11.16 -9.04
CA ASP A 16 -5.39 -11.83 -8.31
C ASP A 16 -5.73 -12.07 -6.83
N PRO A 17 -5.21 -13.15 -6.23
CA PRO A 17 -5.42 -13.45 -4.82
C PRO A 17 -4.66 -12.46 -3.92
N ILE A 18 -5.40 -11.81 -3.03
CA ILE A 18 -4.90 -10.83 -2.07
C ILE A 18 -5.34 -11.19 -0.65
N VAL A 19 -4.64 -10.62 0.31
CA VAL A 19 -5.05 -10.55 1.72
C VAL A 19 -5.18 -9.09 2.13
N TRP A 20 -6.14 -8.80 3.02
CA TRP A 20 -6.26 -7.48 3.63
C TRP A 20 -5.53 -7.46 4.96
N CYS A 21 -4.55 -6.57 5.08
CA CYS A 21 -3.76 -6.40 6.29
C CYS A 21 -3.99 -5.01 6.90
N LEU A 22 -3.73 -4.88 8.20
CA LEU A 22 -3.59 -3.59 8.88
C LEU A 22 -2.11 -3.23 9.01
N THR A 23 -1.74 -2.01 8.66
CA THR A 23 -0.37 -1.52 8.86
C THR A 23 -0.08 -1.40 10.36
N THR A 24 1.04 -1.95 10.81
CA THR A 24 1.44 -1.86 12.23
C THR A 24 1.71 -0.43 12.68
N ALA A 25 2.01 0.49 11.75
CA ALA A 25 2.35 1.87 12.06
C ALA A 25 1.12 2.76 12.36
N ASN A 26 0.00 2.55 11.66
CA ASN A 26 -1.16 3.44 11.77
C ASN A 26 -2.52 2.76 11.56
N GLY A 27 -2.58 1.42 11.55
CA GLY A 27 -3.82 0.66 11.45
C GLY A 27 -4.57 0.83 10.12
N ARG A 28 -3.91 1.33 9.07
CA ARG A 28 -4.52 1.51 7.75
C ARG A 28 -4.62 0.17 7.05
N ARG A 29 -5.73 -0.03 6.33
CA ARG A 29 -5.93 -1.22 5.51
C ARG A 29 -5.04 -1.16 4.27
N GLN A 30 -4.24 -2.20 4.06
CA GLN A 30 -3.38 -2.35 2.88
C GLN A 30 -3.63 -3.72 2.25
N PRO A 31 -3.93 -3.80 0.95
CA PRO A 31 -3.98 -5.07 0.24
C PRO A 31 -2.55 -5.54 -0.05
N VAL A 32 -2.29 -6.81 0.24
CA VAL A 32 -0.99 -7.48 0.00
C VAL A 32 -1.24 -8.73 -0.84
N ASN A 33 -0.30 -9.08 -1.71
CA ASN A 33 -0.39 -10.32 -2.47
C ASN A 33 -0.43 -11.53 -1.52
N ALA A 34 -1.33 -12.48 -1.78
CA ALA A 34 -1.49 -13.64 -0.91
C ALA A 34 -0.31 -14.62 -1.02
N ALA A 35 0.35 -14.66 -2.19
CA ALA A 35 1.56 -15.45 -2.39
C ALA A 35 2.76 -14.78 -1.70
N PRO A 36 3.57 -15.53 -0.94
CA PRO A 36 4.86 -15.05 -0.44
C PRO A 36 5.80 -14.65 -1.58
N ASP A 37 6.62 -13.63 -1.33
CA ASP A 37 7.59 -13.09 -2.29
C ASP A 37 8.83 -12.63 -1.53
N GLU A 38 9.96 -13.29 -1.76
CA GLU A 38 11.25 -13.01 -1.10
C GLU A 38 11.87 -11.67 -1.54
N THR A 39 11.36 -11.07 -2.62
CA THR A 39 11.77 -9.75 -3.08
C THR A 39 10.83 -8.64 -2.58
N GLY A 40 9.77 -9.02 -1.86
CA GLY A 40 8.76 -8.10 -1.37
C GLY A 40 9.24 -7.17 -0.28
N ASN A 41 8.67 -5.97 -0.19
CA ASN A 41 9.11 -4.94 0.76
C ASN A 41 8.26 -4.89 2.04
N VAL A 42 7.37 -5.86 2.25
CA VAL A 42 6.57 -5.95 3.48
C VAL A 42 6.63 -7.33 4.11
N ALA A 43 6.60 -7.35 5.43
CA ALA A 43 6.45 -8.56 6.23
C ALA A 43 5.03 -8.60 6.82
N VAL A 44 4.32 -9.70 6.58
CA VAL A 44 2.96 -9.93 7.06
C VAL A 44 2.99 -10.94 8.21
N MET A 45 2.17 -10.70 9.24
CA MET A 45 2.00 -11.55 10.42
C MET A 45 0.51 -11.73 10.72
N GLN A 46 0.13 -12.85 11.33
CA GLN A 46 -1.17 -12.98 11.98
C GLN A 46 -1.07 -12.59 13.45
N GLY A 47 -1.86 -11.60 13.87
CA GLY A 47 -1.99 -11.19 15.27
C GLY A 47 -2.77 -12.21 16.10
N ALA A 48 -2.69 -12.09 17.43
CA ALA A 48 -3.43 -12.94 18.35
C ALA A 48 -4.97 -12.76 18.24
N ASP A 49 -5.41 -11.63 17.70
CA ASP A 49 -6.79 -11.30 17.36
C ASP A 49 -7.25 -11.93 16.03
N GLY A 50 -6.38 -12.68 15.35
CA GLY A 50 -6.65 -13.30 14.06
C GLY A 50 -6.58 -12.33 12.88
N VAL A 51 -6.27 -11.05 13.10
CA VAL A 51 -6.13 -10.06 12.03
C VAL A 51 -4.73 -10.16 11.42
N LEU A 52 -4.63 -9.94 10.11
CA LEU A 52 -3.35 -9.84 9.45
C LEU A 52 -2.78 -8.43 9.62
N TYR A 53 -1.55 -8.35 10.12
CA TYR A 53 -0.78 -7.13 10.24
C TYR A 53 0.35 -7.11 9.24
N VAL A 54 0.70 -5.92 8.78
CA VAL A 54 1.81 -5.71 7.84
C VAL A 54 2.74 -4.62 8.35
N ARG A 55 4.04 -4.87 8.25
CA ARG A 55 5.08 -3.88 8.48
C ARG A 55 5.97 -3.75 7.26
N THR A 56 6.51 -2.57 7.04
CA THR A 56 7.53 -2.36 6.00
C THR A 56 8.85 -2.99 6.45
N ILE A 57 9.54 -3.63 5.52
CA ILE A 57 10.91 -4.09 5.70
C ILE A 57 11.80 -2.88 5.39
N THR A 58 12.59 -2.46 6.37
CA THR A 58 13.42 -1.26 6.27
C THR A 58 14.86 -1.61 6.63
N ALA A 59 15.81 -0.74 6.28
CA ALA A 59 17.21 -0.92 6.68
C ALA A 59 17.40 -1.02 8.20
N ALA A 60 16.55 -0.35 8.98
CA ALA A 60 16.57 -0.43 10.45
C ALA A 60 15.97 -1.74 11.00
N ARG A 61 15.16 -2.46 10.22
CA ARG A 61 14.56 -3.75 10.59
C ARG A 61 14.41 -4.64 9.36
N PRO A 62 15.53 -5.17 8.83
CA PRO A 62 15.54 -5.92 7.58
C PRO A 62 15.03 -7.35 7.77
N ASP A 63 15.22 -7.92 8.95
CA ASP A 63 14.97 -9.35 9.19
C ASP A 63 13.47 -9.67 9.23
N ILE A 64 13.10 -10.83 8.70
CA ILE A 64 11.76 -11.42 8.83
C ILE A 64 11.69 -12.20 10.15
N LYS A 65 10.70 -11.90 11.00
CA LYS A 65 10.56 -12.60 12.30
C LYS A 65 9.88 -13.95 12.13
N ALA A 66 10.06 -14.84 13.11
CA ALA A 66 9.29 -16.07 13.19
C ALA A 66 7.77 -15.78 13.17
N GLY A 67 7.03 -16.51 12.35
CA GLY A 67 5.59 -16.28 12.13
C GLY A 67 5.26 -15.16 11.16
N GLU A 68 6.25 -14.50 10.57
CA GLU A 68 6.06 -13.57 9.46
C GLU A 68 6.33 -14.24 8.11
N TRP A 69 5.78 -13.67 7.04
CA TRP A 69 6.24 -13.95 5.68
C TRP A 69 6.42 -12.66 4.89
N GLN A 70 7.39 -12.68 3.98
CA GLN A 70 7.66 -11.58 3.08
C GLN A 70 6.69 -11.60 1.89
N ALA A 71 6.20 -10.43 1.51
CA ALA A 71 5.26 -10.26 0.41
C ALA A 71 5.35 -8.86 -0.19
N THR A 72 4.63 -8.66 -1.29
CA THR A 72 4.58 -7.38 -2.01
C THR A 72 3.20 -6.72 -1.87
N PRO A 73 3.12 -5.40 -1.61
CA PRO A 73 1.87 -4.65 -1.60
C PRO A 73 1.16 -4.78 -2.94
N HIS A 74 -0.12 -5.12 -2.92
CA HIS A 74 -0.83 -5.44 -4.15
C HIS A 74 -0.94 -4.25 -5.10
N PHE A 75 -1.06 -3.03 -4.59
CA PHE A 75 -1.11 -1.84 -5.45
C PHE A 75 0.14 -1.63 -6.31
N ALA A 76 1.29 -2.24 -5.94
CA ALA A 76 2.51 -2.18 -6.75
C ALA A 76 2.51 -3.18 -7.91
N THR A 77 1.71 -4.25 -7.83
CA THR A 77 1.71 -5.37 -8.78
C THR A 77 0.38 -5.53 -9.53
N CYS A 78 -0.67 -4.84 -9.09
CA CYS A 78 -1.99 -4.89 -9.71
C CYS A 78 -1.92 -4.42 -11.17
N ALA A 79 -2.42 -5.24 -12.09
CA ALA A 79 -2.52 -4.87 -13.52
C ALA A 79 -3.51 -3.70 -13.78
N PHE A 80 -4.44 -3.45 -12.86
CA PHE A 80 -5.45 -2.39 -12.97
C PHE A 80 -5.54 -1.58 -11.65
N PRO A 81 -4.49 -0.85 -11.25
CA PRO A 81 -4.46 -0.20 -9.95
C PRO A 81 -5.52 0.94 -9.85
N PRO A 82 -6.00 1.28 -8.64
CA PRO A 82 -6.85 2.46 -8.43
C PRO A 82 -6.24 3.69 -9.08
N PRO A 83 -7.04 4.52 -9.77
CA PRO A 83 -6.53 5.76 -10.31
C PRO A 83 -5.88 6.52 -9.16
N ARG A 84 -4.62 6.92 -9.34
CA ARG A 84 -3.96 7.80 -8.39
C ARG A 84 -4.84 9.03 -8.30
N ARG A 85 -5.28 9.39 -7.09
CA ARG A 85 -5.85 10.73 -6.87
C ARG A 85 -4.75 11.69 -7.26
N SER A 86 -4.87 12.32 -8.42
CA SER A 86 -4.10 13.50 -8.77
C SER A 86 -4.39 14.49 -7.64
N GLY A 87 -3.46 14.59 -6.69
CA GLY A 87 -3.44 15.75 -5.81
C GLY A 87 -3.48 16.96 -6.73
N GLY A 88 -4.44 17.85 -6.53
CA GLY A 88 -4.68 19.03 -7.36
C GLY A 88 -3.54 20.05 -7.31
N GLY A 89 -2.31 19.62 -7.58
CA GLY A 89 -1.21 20.44 -8.02
C GLY A 89 -1.35 20.65 -9.52
N GLY A 90 -2.48 21.24 -9.95
CA GLY A 90 -2.39 22.08 -11.12
C GLY A 90 -1.31 23.09 -10.79
N GLN A 91 -0.20 23.09 -11.52
CA GLN A 91 0.73 24.21 -11.47
C GLN A 91 -0.13 25.45 -11.67
N ARG A 92 -0.29 26.28 -10.63
CA ARG A 92 -0.86 27.61 -10.85
C ARG A 92 0.11 28.27 -11.81
N SER A 93 -0.29 28.37 -13.07
CA SER A 93 0.40 29.22 -14.02
C SER A 93 0.29 30.64 -13.46
N THR A 94 1.31 31.11 -12.76
CA THR A 94 1.50 32.54 -12.50
C THR A 94 1.96 33.17 -13.81
N SER A 95 1.06 33.24 -14.79
CA SER A 95 1.23 34.10 -15.95
C SER A 95 0.18 35.20 -15.83
N GLY A 96 0.62 36.37 -15.38
CA GLY A 96 -0.21 37.57 -15.24
C GLY A 96 -0.13 38.19 -13.85
N VAL A 97 0.79 39.13 -13.66
CA VAL A 97 0.59 40.20 -12.67
C VAL A 97 -0.61 41.01 -13.15
N ARG A 98 -1.70 41.05 -12.39
CA ARG A 98 -2.82 41.97 -12.69
C ARG A 98 -2.29 43.40 -12.50
N PRO A 99 -2.37 44.29 -13.50
CA PRO A 99 -1.99 45.69 -13.31
C PRO A 99 -2.87 46.33 -12.24
N VAL A 100 -2.26 47.13 -11.37
CA VAL A 100 -2.92 47.74 -10.21
C VAL A 100 -3.67 49.01 -10.66
N PRO A 101 -4.92 49.27 -10.22
CA PRO A 101 -5.80 50.27 -10.84
C PRO A 101 -5.41 51.75 -10.71
N TRP A 102 -4.37 52.10 -9.95
CA TRP A 102 -4.08 53.50 -9.57
C TRP A 102 -2.96 54.16 -10.40
N GLN A 103 -2.40 53.50 -11.41
CA GLN A 103 -1.38 54.08 -12.31
C GLN A 103 -1.98 54.69 -13.61
N ARG A 104 -3.17 55.29 -13.55
CA ARG A 104 -3.72 56.10 -14.65
C ARG A 104 -3.79 57.56 -14.27
#